data_AF-G6EJS5-F1
#
_entry.id   AF-G6EJS5-F1
#
_cell.length_a   1.000
_cell.length_b   1.000
_cell.length_c   1.000
_cell.angle_alpha   90.00
_cell.angle_beta   90.00
_cell.angle_gamma   90.00
#
_symmetry.space_group_name_H-M   'P 1'
#
loop_
_entity.id
_entity.type
_entity.pdbx_description
1 polymer ?
#
loop_
_entity_poly.entity_id
_entity_poly.type
_entity_poly.pdbx_seq_one_letter_code
_entity_poly.pdbx_strand_id
1 'polypeptide(L)'
;MMSEPTHFVQVYATVRVKLAVTAASHEDAMRAADAALFARRFGVRLIPTAEGALDADYAEEVTGYLVDEAGDTEYLRSANYGQDYAPDWGMRSRSSE
;
A
#
# COMPACT_ATOMS: atom_id res chain seq x y z
N MET A 1 45.55 -4.65 -0.49
CA MET A 1 44.23 -5.11 -0.97
C MET A 1 43.40 -3.86 -1.14
N MET A 2 43.04 -3.49 -2.38
CA MET A 2 42.15 -2.34 -2.58
C MET A 2 40.76 -2.80 -2.14
N SER A 3 40.14 -2.11 -1.20
CA SER A 3 38.75 -2.32 -0.82
C SER A 3 37.84 -2.00 -2.00
N GLU A 4 36.81 -2.81 -2.20
CA GLU A 4 35.78 -2.54 -3.21
C GLU A 4 35.09 -1.18 -2.93
N PRO A 5 34.68 -0.43 -3.97
CA PRO A 5 34.01 0.85 -3.81
C PRO A 5 32.59 0.69 -3.25
N THR A 6 32.16 1.61 -2.38
CA THR A 6 30.78 1.64 -1.85
C THR A 6 29.82 2.20 -2.90
N HIS A 7 28.72 1.48 -3.14
CA HIS A 7 27.62 1.89 -4.02
C HIS A 7 26.36 2.21 -3.19
N PHE A 8 25.61 3.26 -3.57
CA PHE A 8 24.35 3.63 -2.95
C PHE A 8 23.19 3.24 -3.87
N VAL A 9 22.25 2.43 -3.37
CA VAL A 9 21.16 1.84 -4.15
C VAL A 9 19.82 2.25 -3.53
N GLN A 10 18.89 2.75 -4.34
CA GLN A 10 17.51 2.97 -3.93
C GLN A 10 16.64 1.78 -4.33
N VAL A 11 15.79 1.32 -3.42
CA VAL A 11 14.87 0.18 -3.63
C VAL A 11 13.46 0.68 -3.39
N TYR A 12 12.59 0.51 -4.39
CA TYR A 12 11.17 0.83 -4.29
C TYR A 12 10.42 -0.42 -3.86
N ALA A 13 10.07 -0.50 -2.58
CA ALA A 13 9.32 -1.62 -2.00
C ALA A 13 7.92 -1.17 -1.59
N THR A 14 6.90 -1.84 -2.12
CA THR A 14 5.50 -1.60 -1.73
C THR A 14 5.20 -2.28 -0.40
N VAL A 15 4.77 -1.50 0.60
CA VAL A 15 4.34 -2.02 1.91
C VAL A 15 2.80 -2.00 1.99
N ARG A 16 2.18 -3.14 2.31
CA ARG A 16 0.74 -3.21 2.56
C ARG A 16 0.44 -2.86 4.03
N VAL A 17 -0.39 -1.85 4.26
CA VAL A 17 -0.84 -1.43 5.59
C VAL A 17 -2.34 -1.75 5.72
N LYS A 18 -2.74 -2.52 6.75
CA LYS A 18 -4.17 -2.72 7.06
C LYS A 18 -4.65 -1.60 7.98
N LEU A 19 -5.53 -0.75 7.46
CA LEU A 19 -6.17 0.31 8.21
C LEU A 19 -7.62 -0.08 8.51
N ALA A 20 -8.01 -0.02 9.78
CA ALA A 20 -9.40 -0.13 10.17
C ALA A 20 -10.04 1.26 10.10
N VAL A 21 -11.02 1.43 9.21
CA VAL A 21 -11.75 2.68 9.02
C VAL A 21 -13.26 2.42 9.06
N THR A 22 -14.02 3.39 9.57
CA THR A 22 -15.48 3.36 9.49
C THR A 22 -15.92 4.21 8.31
N ALA A 23 -16.64 3.60 7.36
CA ALA A 23 -17.05 4.24 6.12
C ALA A 23 -18.38 3.65 5.64
N ALA A 24 -19.13 4.43 4.84
CA ALA A 24 -20.41 4.01 4.28
C ALA A 24 -20.26 3.19 2.99
N SER A 25 -19.11 3.30 2.31
CA SER A 25 -18.80 2.62 1.06
C SER A 25 -17.31 2.27 0.96
N HIS A 26 -16.94 1.42 0.01
CA HIS A 26 -15.53 1.13 -0.29
C HIS A 26 -14.77 2.37 -0.77
N GLU A 27 -15.41 3.23 -1.57
CA GLU A 27 -14.80 4.50 -2.00
C GLU A 27 -14.50 5.41 -0.80
N ASP A 28 -15.48 5.57 0.10
CA ASP A 28 -15.29 6.34 1.33
C ASP A 28 -14.20 5.71 2.23
N ALA A 29 -14.11 4.38 2.26
CA ALA A 29 -13.09 3.66 3.02
C ALA A 29 -11.69 3.94 2.47
N MET A 30 -11.50 3.93 1.15
CA MET A 30 -10.22 4.28 0.51
C MET A 30 -9.85 5.74 0.78
N ARG A 31 -10.79 6.68 0.63
CA ARG A 31 -10.55 8.11 0.94
C ARG A 31 -10.20 8.34 2.41
N ALA A 32 -10.86 7.64 3.33
CA ALA A 32 -10.56 7.70 4.76
C ALA A 32 -9.18 7.10 5.08
N ALA A 33 -8.80 6.01 4.40
CA ALA A 33 -7.49 5.40 4.52
C ALA A 33 -6.38 6.36 4.04
N ASP A 34 -6.56 7.04 2.90
CA ASP A 34 -5.61 8.04 2.39
C ASP A 34 -5.46 9.21 3.37
N ALA A 35 -6.57 9.74 3.89
CA ALA A 35 -6.52 10.81 4.88
C ALA A 35 -5.79 10.38 6.16
N ALA A 36 -5.95 9.13 6.59
CA ALA A 36 -5.24 8.58 7.74
C ALA A 36 -3.73 8.41 7.46
N LEU A 37 -3.38 7.91 6.28
CA LEU A 37 -1.99 7.63 5.89
C LEU A 37 -1.19 8.92 5.61
N PHE A 38 -1.77 9.87 4.89
CA PHE A 38 -1.05 11.06 4.38
C PHE A 38 -1.34 12.35 5.15
N ALA A 39 -2.59 12.63 5.54
CA ALA A 39 -2.97 13.94 6.06
C ALA A 39 -2.67 14.15 7.56
N ARG A 40 -2.57 13.07 8.35
CA ARG A 40 -2.41 13.14 9.82
C ARG A 40 -0.98 13.07 10.34
N ARG A 41 0.05 13.18 9.48
CA ARG A 41 1.49 13.10 9.84
C ARG A 41 1.85 11.90 10.73
N PHE A 42 1.13 10.80 10.60
CA PHE A 42 1.33 9.60 11.40
C PHE A 42 1.14 8.33 10.56
N GLY A 43 1.72 8.31 9.36
CA GLY A 43 1.80 7.11 8.54
C GLY A 43 3.08 6.36 8.88
N VAL A 44 2.97 5.31 9.71
CA VAL A 44 3.96 4.22 9.91
C VAL A 44 5.43 4.59 9.73
N ARG A 45 6.20 4.66 10.82
CA ARG A 45 7.66 4.79 10.72
C ARG A 45 8.27 3.47 10.23
N LEU A 46 8.80 3.46 9.00
CA LEU A 46 9.68 2.38 8.57
C LEU A 46 11.00 2.51 9.33
N ILE A 47 11.42 1.44 10.00
CA ILE A 47 12.68 1.40 10.74
C ILE A 47 13.65 0.55 9.91
N PRO A 48 14.66 1.15 9.25
CA PRO A 48 15.65 0.40 8.50
C PRO A 48 16.55 -0.40 9.47
N THR A 49 16.27 -1.69 9.66
CA THR A 49 17.07 -2.57 10.53
C THR A 49 18.12 -3.39 9.79
N ALA A 50 18.13 -3.35 8.46
CA ALA A 50 19.10 -4.08 7.64
C ALA A 50 20.47 -3.39 7.66
N GLU A 51 21.54 -4.18 7.68
CA GLU A 51 22.91 -3.67 7.58
C GLU A 51 23.08 -2.89 6.25
N GLY A 52 23.58 -1.66 6.33
CA GLY A 52 23.75 -0.77 5.17
C GLY A 52 22.52 0.04 4.77
N ALA A 53 21.37 -0.13 5.44
CA ALA A 53 20.21 0.72 5.22
C ALA A 53 20.39 2.08 5.92
N LEU A 54 20.36 3.16 5.14
CA LEU A 54 20.59 4.52 5.64
C LEU A 54 19.29 5.24 5.98
N ASP A 55 18.22 4.97 5.24
CA ASP A 55 16.90 5.57 5.40
C ASP A 55 15.81 4.66 4.82
N ALA A 56 14.55 4.87 5.20
CA ALA A 56 13.40 4.19 4.63
C ALA A 56 12.16 5.09 4.65
N ASP A 57 11.68 5.44 3.47
CA ASP A 57 10.43 6.17 3.26
C ASP A 57 9.47 5.37 2.40
N TYR A 58 8.18 5.74 2.47
CA TYR A 58 7.18 5.24 1.53
C TYR A 58 7.49 5.70 0.12
N ALA A 59 7.17 4.87 -0.87
CA ALA A 59 6.95 5.39 -2.21
C ALA A 59 5.82 6.44 -2.10
N GLU A 60 6.04 7.67 -2.60
CA GLU A 60 5.05 8.76 -2.56
C GLU A 60 3.80 8.49 -3.44
N GLU A 61 3.54 7.23 -3.79
CA GLU A 61 2.51 6.77 -4.71
C GLU A 61 1.77 5.56 -4.14
N VAL A 62 0.44 5.62 -4.13
CA VAL A 62 -0.41 4.45 -3.89
C VAL A 62 -0.63 3.74 -5.22
N THR A 63 -0.08 2.53 -5.36
CA THR A 63 -0.20 1.77 -6.61
C THR A 63 -1.54 1.02 -6.74
N GLY A 64 -2.33 0.94 -5.66
CA GLY A 64 -3.64 0.27 -5.62
C GLY A 64 -4.11 -0.07 -4.20
N TYR A 65 -5.36 -0.51 -4.07
CA TYR A 65 -6.00 -0.88 -2.82
C TYR A 65 -6.55 -2.30 -2.87
N LEU A 66 -6.59 -2.96 -1.70
CA LEU A 66 -7.31 -4.21 -1.47
C LEU A 66 -8.23 -3.99 -0.28
N VAL A 67 -9.53 -3.93 -0.53
CA VAL A 67 -10.56 -3.55 0.45
C VAL A 67 -11.39 -4.77 0.84
N ASP A 68 -11.43 -5.07 2.13
CA ASP A 68 -12.23 -6.15 2.72
C ASP A 68 -13.69 -5.68 2.95
N GLU A 69 -14.67 -6.59 2.87
CA GLU A 69 -16.05 -6.31 3.27
C GLU A 69 -16.13 -5.84 4.74
N ALA A 70 -17.15 -5.03 5.07
CA ALA A 70 -17.36 -4.57 6.44
C ALA A 70 -17.54 -5.75 7.41
N GLY A 71 -16.65 -5.86 8.40
CA GLY A 71 -16.64 -6.97 9.36
C GLY A 71 -15.79 -8.18 8.95
N ASP A 72 -15.18 -8.17 7.76
CA ASP A 72 -14.26 -9.22 7.33
C ASP A 72 -12.84 -8.99 7.89
N THR A 73 -12.63 -9.45 9.12
CA THR A 73 -11.32 -9.36 9.78
C THR A 73 -10.32 -10.38 9.23
N GLU A 74 -10.79 -11.45 8.59
CA GLU A 74 -10.02 -12.62 8.16
C GLU A 74 -9.61 -12.60 6.67
N TYR A 75 -9.88 -11.51 5.94
CA TYR A 75 -9.44 -11.30 4.55
C TYR A 75 -10.06 -12.27 3.54
N LEU A 76 -11.26 -12.78 3.80
CA LEU A 76 -11.89 -13.80 2.96
C LEU A 76 -12.69 -13.21 1.79
N ARG A 77 -12.98 -11.90 1.83
CA ARG A 77 -13.87 -11.19 0.92
C ARG A 77 -13.31 -9.81 0.60
N SER A 78 -12.22 -9.82 -0.17
CA SER A 78 -11.55 -8.60 -0.60
C SER A 78 -11.83 -8.27 -2.08
N ALA A 79 -11.88 -6.99 -2.41
CA ALA A 79 -11.93 -6.47 -3.76
C ALA A 79 -10.73 -5.54 -4.04
N ASN A 80 -10.16 -5.63 -5.24
CA ASN A 80 -9.03 -4.80 -5.66
C ASN A 80 -9.53 -3.51 -6.31
N TYR A 81 -8.80 -2.42 -6.08
CA TYR A 81 -9.05 -1.11 -6.68
C TYR A 81 -7.74 -0.48 -7.16
N GLY A 82 -7.81 0.27 -8.26
CA GLY A 82 -6.71 1.09 -8.75
C GLY A 82 -6.51 2.35 -7.91
N GLN A 83 -5.42 3.07 -8.20
CA GLN A 83 -5.10 4.36 -7.56
C GLN A 83 -6.17 5.45 -7.76
N ASP A 84 -7.03 5.28 -8.77
CA ASP A 84 -8.16 6.16 -9.10
C ASP A 84 -9.45 5.78 -8.37
N TYR A 85 -9.39 4.84 -7.43
CA TYR A 85 -10.51 4.28 -6.68
C TYR A 85 -11.50 3.48 -7.54
N ALA A 86 -11.14 3.15 -8.78
CA ALA A 86 -11.94 2.29 -9.64
C ALA A 86 -11.64 0.81 -9.35
N PRO A 87 -12.62 -0.10 -9.50
CA PRO A 87 -12.37 -1.53 -9.36
C PRO A 87 -11.28 -2.02 -10.32
N ASP A 88 -10.26 -2.67 -9.78
CA ASP A 88 -9.22 -3.35 -10.56
C ASP A 88 -9.55 -4.84 -10.64
N TRP A 89 -10.11 -5.27 -11.76
CA TRP A 89 -10.48 -6.67 -11.97
C TRP A 89 -9.27 -7.56 -12.32
N GLY A 90 -8.05 -6.98 -12.38
CA GLY A 90 -6.83 -7.62 -12.86
C GLY A 90 -6.94 -8.07 -14.33
N MET A 91 -5.93 -8.81 -14.83
CA MET A 91 -6.03 -9.54 -16.11
C MET A 91 -7.04 -10.71 -16.06
N ARG A 92 -8.14 -10.61 -15.31
CA ARG A 92 -9.33 -11.40 -15.64
C ARG A 92 -9.98 -10.71 -16.82
N SER A 93 -9.38 -10.98 -17.98
CA SER A 93 -9.98 -10.74 -19.28
C SER A 93 -11.46 -11.05 -19.18
N ARG A 94 -12.26 -10.20 -19.83
CA ARG A 94 -13.65 -10.43 -20.15
C ARG A 94 -13.76 -11.71 -20.96
N SER A 95 -13.74 -12.86 -20.29
CA SER A 95 -14.39 -14.06 -20.77
C SER A 95 -15.84 -13.90 -20.39
N SER A 96 -16.54 -13.08 -21.16
CA SER A 96 -18.00 -13.04 -21.16
C SER A 96 -18.38 -13.22 -22.61
N GLU A 97 -19.05 -14.34 -22.85
CA GLU A 97 -19.70 -14.78 -24.09
C GLU A 97 -20.51 -13.68 -24.79
#